data_AF-A0A968YEV3-F1
#
_entry.id   AF-A0A968YEV3-F1
#
_cell.length_a   1.000
_cell.length_b   1.000
_cell.length_c   1.000
_cell.angle_alpha   90.00
_cell.angle_beta   90.00
_cell.angle_gamma   90.00
#
_symmetry.space_group_name_H-M   'P 1'
#
loop_
_entity.id
_entity.type
_entity.pdbx_description
1 polymer ?
#
loop_
_entity_poly.entity_id
_entity_poly.type
_entity_poly.pdbx_seq_one_letter_code
_entity_poly.pdbx_strand_id
1 'polypeptide(L)'
;MINGLSEWAEQNNMPIEPEDVQTCYQRVLKRHNPVITRQGGLNPATQRAALPTRSVATPPSSDDVPMMYRAQVSGRCSLMYAAESKDRSTWLQEWKHHNSASVDQPPEYQYEIQESYDINPSVYSFTIKFPYRVLTNSGQDSILRPPIGGFGIPYIPGSSIKGLLRRLLHSPDISDADKTAIKTYCGTVDQPGKVRFLGAFPIGDWAANCLDVVHPQQKRQVEADDTTSAYALISFSQPELIMELSSDDPTLPWPEIEALLRQAMRLGLGGKTSTGYGFAEPPRFTEPTHPCYASALHFDLSGKGVTSTLLTGRHEFRPNCFKAALRGHVRRLLAGVCNTPEQVNNIADQFFGSTGAEGSIQLYWDSPNGSYDETYDVEGILHLAARSPGSSDLDFIAKVLEFAYVMAGFGKSWRRVWHHDFFPTYYSSGDGRFPIGCHWQSSKTIIQTSEQLKAFLDQLHSDCQRSYGSTPPVRLTWRETWSPNNVAVFCKQTSTSSEAIKLFHDRRFQGTPAIDGKHVGGQRPEYVSCIWHRMLPIPGNQYLEIVTLFHGGATREHWRRQGSGDQLPDVLNWLTAKCFAQAWGNSVPLTARPVLRRR
;
A
#
# COMPACT_ATOMS: atom_id res chain seq x y z
N MET A 1 -15.05 -34.81 -3.94
CA MET A 1 -13.82 -34.60 -4.74
C MET A 1 -13.54 -35.82 -5.62
N ILE A 2 -13.42 -37.03 -5.07
CA ILE A 2 -13.28 -38.28 -5.85
C ILE A 2 -14.48 -38.51 -6.78
N ASN A 3 -15.72 -38.39 -6.28
CA ASN A 3 -16.92 -38.56 -7.11
C ASN A 3 -17.01 -37.52 -8.26
N GLY A 4 -16.55 -36.28 -8.03
CA GLY A 4 -16.56 -35.24 -9.06
C GLY A 4 -15.46 -35.40 -10.12
N LEU A 5 -14.37 -36.09 -9.79
CA LEU A 5 -13.30 -36.43 -10.75
C LEU A 5 -13.71 -37.61 -11.64
N SER A 6 -14.45 -38.58 -11.08
CA SER A 6 -15.05 -39.67 -11.85
C SER A 6 -16.14 -39.18 -12.80
N GLU A 7 -17.04 -38.29 -12.35
CA GLU A 7 -18.08 -37.67 -13.20
C GLU A 7 -17.47 -36.83 -14.34
N TRP A 8 -16.37 -36.10 -14.08
CA TRP A 8 -15.66 -35.35 -15.12
C TRP A 8 -14.96 -36.26 -16.14
N ALA A 9 -14.36 -37.37 -15.69
CA ALA A 9 -13.69 -38.32 -16.59
C ALA A 9 -14.68 -39.08 -17.49
N GLU A 10 -15.85 -39.46 -16.97
CA GLU A 10 -16.94 -40.05 -17.75
C GLU A 10 -17.49 -39.06 -18.80
N GLN A 11 -17.68 -37.78 -18.42
CA GLN A 11 -18.15 -36.75 -19.35
C GLN A 11 -17.17 -36.46 -20.50
N ASN A 12 -15.88 -36.77 -20.33
CA ASN A 12 -14.83 -36.49 -21.30
C ASN A 12 -14.25 -37.77 -21.97
N ASN A 13 -14.91 -38.93 -21.78
CA ASN A 13 -14.56 -40.20 -22.41
C ASN A 13 -13.10 -40.63 -22.19
N MET A 14 -12.56 -40.34 -21.00
CA MET A 14 -11.21 -40.71 -20.60
C MET A 14 -11.28 -41.95 -19.68
N PRO A 15 -10.70 -43.10 -20.06
CA PRO A 15 -10.70 -44.28 -19.20
C PRO A 15 -9.73 -44.04 -18.03
N ILE A 16 -10.28 -43.92 -16.82
CA ILE A 16 -9.50 -43.89 -15.58
C ILE A 16 -9.92 -45.11 -14.76
N GLU A 17 -9.01 -46.07 -14.58
CA GLU A 17 -9.25 -47.23 -13.73
C GLU A 17 -9.39 -46.77 -12.26
N PRO A 18 -10.45 -47.19 -11.53
CA PRO A 18 -10.69 -46.74 -10.15
C PRO A 18 -9.51 -47.00 -9.17
N GLU A 19 -8.69 -48.02 -9.45
CA GLU A 19 -7.47 -48.32 -8.68
C GLU A 19 -6.40 -47.23 -8.78
N ASP A 20 -6.32 -46.49 -9.89
CA ASP A 20 -5.30 -45.46 -10.11
C ASP A 20 -5.57 -44.18 -9.29
N VAL A 21 -6.84 -43.82 -9.11
CA VAL A 21 -7.26 -42.66 -8.31
C VAL A 21 -7.03 -42.93 -6.81
N GLN A 22 -7.37 -44.13 -6.35
CA GLN A 22 -7.16 -44.54 -4.96
C GLN A 22 -5.65 -44.67 -4.65
N THR A 23 -4.86 -45.19 -5.59
CA THR A 23 -3.40 -45.32 -5.45
C THR A 23 -2.70 -43.96 -5.48
N CYS A 24 -3.13 -43.02 -6.32
CA CYS A 24 -2.65 -41.63 -6.30
C CYS A 24 -2.99 -40.92 -4.99
N TYR A 25 -4.22 -41.08 -4.48
CA TYR A 25 -4.64 -40.48 -3.22
C TYR A 25 -3.83 -41.02 -2.02
N GLN A 26 -3.60 -42.34 -1.97
CA GLN A 26 -2.77 -42.97 -0.94
C GLN A 26 -1.28 -42.59 -1.05
N ARG A 27 -0.76 -42.32 -2.25
CA ARG A 27 0.60 -41.80 -2.47
C ARG A 27 0.76 -40.34 -2.05
N VAL A 28 -0.28 -39.52 -2.20
CA VAL A 28 -0.32 -38.13 -1.72
C VAL A 28 -0.38 -38.08 -0.19
N LEU A 29 -1.16 -38.97 0.45
CA LEU A 29 -1.22 -39.06 1.92
C LEU A 29 0.08 -39.57 2.54
N LYS A 30 0.85 -40.44 1.85
CA LYS A 30 2.15 -40.93 2.34
C LYS A 30 3.32 -39.94 2.17
N ARG A 31 3.21 -38.90 1.35
CA ARG A 31 4.30 -37.95 1.05
C ARG A 31 4.31 -36.67 1.91
N HIS A 32 3.33 -36.48 2.81
CA HIS A 32 3.18 -35.26 3.60
C HIS A 32 3.25 -35.48 5.13
N ASN A 33 4.21 -36.28 5.61
CA ASN A 33 4.59 -36.31 7.02
C ASN A 33 6.01 -35.76 7.19
N PRO A 34 6.19 -34.48 7.56
CA PRO A 34 7.41 -34.05 8.21
C PRO A 34 7.44 -34.64 9.62
N VAL A 35 8.64 -35.01 10.07
CA VAL A 35 8.89 -35.49 11.43
C VAL A 35 8.72 -34.30 12.38
N ILE A 36 7.72 -34.39 13.27
CA ILE A 36 7.46 -33.45 14.37
C ILE A 36 7.85 -34.15 15.66
N THR A 37 8.81 -33.61 16.39
CA THR A 37 9.13 -34.05 17.76
C THR A 37 8.16 -33.42 18.74
N ARG A 38 7.26 -34.24 19.28
CA ARG A 38 6.47 -33.93 20.48
C ARG A 38 7.36 -34.15 21.70
N GLN A 39 7.53 -33.18 22.58
CA GLN A 39 7.99 -33.47 23.95
C GLN A 39 6.89 -34.25 24.67
N GLY A 40 7.23 -35.43 25.20
CA GLY A 40 6.36 -36.25 26.05
C GLY A 40 6.05 -37.61 25.44
N GLY A 41 6.89 -38.61 25.76
CA GLY A 41 6.68 -39.99 25.37
C GLY A 41 5.62 -40.68 26.22
N LEU A 42 4.70 -41.39 25.57
CA LEU A 42 3.94 -42.50 26.16
C LEU A 42 3.77 -43.61 25.12
N ASN A 43 3.93 -44.84 25.61
CA ASN A 43 4.16 -46.11 24.91
C ASN A 43 2.89 -46.64 24.19
N PRO A 44 2.93 -47.05 22.90
CA PRO A 44 1.76 -47.52 22.17
C PRO A 44 1.61 -49.05 22.29
N ALA A 45 1.19 -49.54 23.46
CA ALA A 45 0.93 -50.98 23.64
C ALA A 45 -0.11 -51.31 24.71
N THR A 46 -1.30 -50.67 24.68
CA THR A 46 -2.53 -51.24 25.26
C THR A 46 -3.71 -50.36 24.91
N GLN A 47 -4.60 -50.84 24.03
CA GLN A 47 -6.07 -50.69 24.08
C GLN A 47 -6.67 -51.08 22.71
N ARG A 48 -6.82 -52.39 22.49
CA ARG A 48 -7.94 -52.91 21.69
C ARG A 48 -9.13 -52.99 22.66
N ALA A 49 -9.93 -51.94 22.72
CA ALA A 49 -11.23 -51.94 23.37
C ALA A 49 -12.28 -51.49 22.35
N ALA A 50 -13.45 -52.10 22.46
CA ALA A 50 -14.55 -52.12 21.49
C ALA A 50 -14.88 -50.77 20.82
N LEU A 51 -15.17 -50.82 19.51
CA LEU A 51 -15.81 -49.74 18.77
C LEU A 51 -17.15 -49.38 19.44
N PRO A 52 -17.34 -48.15 19.94
CA PRO A 52 -18.65 -47.72 20.38
C PRO A 52 -19.53 -47.50 19.16
N THR A 53 -20.74 -48.04 19.21
CA THR A 53 -21.86 -47.69 18.34
C THR A 53 -21.92 -46.17 18.17
N ARG A 54 -21.78 -45.70 16.92
CA ARG A 54 -21.95 -44.30 16.54
C ARG A 54 -23.30 -43.82 17.04
N SER A 55 -23.32 -43.03 18.11
CA SER A 55 -24.42 -42.13 18.37
C SER A 55 -24.51 -41.21 17.16
N VAL A 56 -25.71 -41.02 16.62
CA VAL A 56 -25.96 -39.97 15.63
C VAL A 56 -25.51 -38.65 16.27
N ALA A 57 -24.36 -38.14 15.86
CA ALA A 57 -23.82 -36.91 16.40
C ALA A 57 -24.84 -35.81 16.12
N THR A 58 -25.27 -35.13 17.17
CA THR A 58 -26.01 -33.88 17.06
C THR A 58 -25.21 -33.00 16.10
N PRO A 59 -25.84 -32.40 15.06
CA PRO A 59 -25.10 -31.54 14.15
C PRO A 59 -24.35 -30.49 14.98
N PRO A 60 -23.05 -30.24 14.69
CA PRO A 60 -22.28 -29.24 15.43
C PRO A 60 -23.06 -27.93 15.43
N SER A 61 -23.09 -27.25 16.56
CA SER A 61 -23.68 -25.93 16.61
C SER A 61 -22.93 -25.03 15.62
N SER A 62 -23.58 -23.98 15.11
CA SER A 62 -22.88 -23.03 14.23
C SER A 62 -21.64 -22.41 14.86
N ASP A 63 -21.56 -22.45 16.20
CA ASP A 63 -20.45 -21.93 16.98
C ASP A 63 -19.27 -22.91 17.10
N ASP A 64 -19.44 -24.18 16.75
CA ASP A 64 -18.38 -25.20 16.74
C ASP A 64 -17.61 -25.27 15.41
N VAL A 65 -18.14 -24.62 14.35
CA VAL A 65 -17.48 -24.55 13.04
C VAL A 65 -16.42 -23.44 13.08
N PRO A 66 -15.14 -23.67 12.72
CA PRO A 66 -14.15 -22.59 12.68
C PRO A 66 -14.59 -21.44 11.77
N MET A 67 -14.29 -20.20 12.14
CA MET A 67 -14.73 -19.00 11.43
C MET A 67 -14.37 -19.02 9.94
N MET A 68 -13.21 -19.58 9.58
CA MET A 68 -12.78 -19.69 8.18
C MET A 68 -13.79 -20.44 7.30
N TYR A 69 -14.58 -21.36 7.86
CA TYR A 69 -15.54 -22.19 7.14
C TYR A 69 -16.99 -21.73 7.32
N ARG A 70 -17.24 -20.66 8.08
CA ARG A 70 -18.58 -20.08 8.23
C ARG A 70 -18.90 -19.20 7.03
N ALA A 71 -20.16 -19.21 6.60
CA ALA A 71 -20.63 -18.31 5.55
C ALA A 71 -20.57 -16.85 6.02
N GLN A 72 -19.93 -16.00 5.22
CA GLN A 72 -19.82 -14.57 5.51
C GLN A 72 -21.11 -13.84 5.15
N VAL A 73 -21.85 -13.43 6.18
CA VAL A 73 -23.08 -12.64 6.02
C VAL A 73 -23.03 -11.46 6.99
N SER A 74 -23.73 -10.38 6.68
CA SER A 74 -23.75 -9.21 7.58
C SER A 74 -24.18 -9.62 9.00
N GLY A 75 -23.40 -9.19 10.00
CA GLY A 75 -23.61 -9.57 11.40
C GLY A 75 -23.12 -10.98 11.79
N ARG A 76 -22.51 -11.75 10.89
CA ARG A 76 -21.96 -13.08 11.19
C ARG A 76 -20.75 -13.42 10.32
N CYS A 77 -19.59 -13.59 10.94
CA CYS A 77 -18.35 -14.03 10.31
C CYS A 77 -17.88 -13.07 9.19
N SER A 78 -17.94 -11.77 9.47
CA SER A 78 -17.54 -10.72 8.52
C SER A 78 -16.03 -10.49 8.59
N LEU A 79 -15.24 -11.43 8.04
CA LEU A 79 -13.77 -11.36 8.11
C LEU A 79 -13.20 -10.31 7.15
N MET A 80 -13.90 -10.02 6.04
CA MET A 80 -13.43 -9.13 4.99
C MET A 80 -13.44 -7.64 5.39
N TYR A 81 -14.43 -7.17 6.15
CA TYR A 81 -14.65 -5.73 6.38
C TYR A 81 -14.08 -5.27 7.72
N ALA A 82 -13.31 -4.18 7.73
CA ALA A 82 -12.59 -3.69 8.92
C ALA A 82 -13.47 -3.31 10.13
N ALA A 83 -14.78 -3.12 9.97
CA ALA A 83 -15.66 -2.66 11.05
C ALA A 83 -15.82 -3.68 12.19
N GLU A 84 -15.79 -4.99 11.91
CA GLU A 84 -16.16 -6.02 12.89
C GLU A 84 -14.95 -6.70 13.54
N SER A 85 -14.39 -6.15 14.62
CA SER A 85 -13.11 -6.64 15.18
C SER A 85 -13.17 -8.05 15.75
N LYS A 86 -14.27 -8.42 16.41
CA LYS A 86 -14.36 -9.67 17.18
C LYS A 86 -14.16 -10.91 16.32
N ASP A 87 -14.86 -11.01 15.19
CA ASP A 87 -14.77 -12.19 14.30
C ASP A 87 -13.33 -12.38 13.78
N ARG A 88 -12.66 -11.30 13.37
CA ARG A 88 -11.28 -11.41 12.87
C ARG A 88 -10.29 -11.79 13.95
N SER A 89 -10.45 -11.22 15.14
CA SER A 89 -9.61 -11.57 16.28
C SER A 89 -9.78 -13.04 16.65
N THR A 90 -11.01 -13.55 16.72
CA THR A 90 -11.28 -14.96 16.99
C THR A 90 -10.73 -15.86 15.88
N TRP A 91 -10.99 -15.55 14.61
CA TRP A 91 -10.45 -16.31 13.48
C TRP A 91 -8.92 -16.37 13.49
N LEU A 92 -8.23 -15.26 13.81
CA LEU A 92 -6.78 -15.26 13.91
C LEU A 92 -6.29 -16.16 15.06
N GLN A 93 -7.01 -16.20 16.19
CA GLN A 93 -6.66 -17.12 17.28
C GLN A 93 -6.88 -18.58 16.90
N GLU A 94 -8.00 -18.90 16.24
CA GLU A 94 -8.27 -20.25 15.70
C GLU A 94 -7.17 -20.71 14.72
N TRP A 95 -6.59 -19.78 13.95
CA TRP A 95 -5.48 -20.09 13.06
C TRP A 95 -4.17 -20.28 13.82
N LYS A 96 -3.88 -19.43 14.81
CA LYS A 96 -2.64 -19.53 15.60
C LYS A 96 -2.59 -20.78 16.47
N HIS A 97 -3.73 -21.17 17.05
CA HIS A 97 -3.82 -22.20 18.09
C HIS A 97 -5.11 -23.01 17.93
N HIS A 98 -4.99 -24.34 17.96
CA HIS A 98 -6.18 -25.19 17.88
C HIS A 98 -7.06 -25.14 19.13
N ASN A 99 -6.55 -24.71 20.31
CA ASN A 99 -7.28 -24.77 21.60
C ASN A 99 -6.92 -23.69 22.64
N SER A 100 -6.32 -22.55 22.26
CA SER A 100 -5.83 -21.55 23.23
C SER A 100 -6.67 -20.26 23.26
N ALA A 101 -6.99 -19.79 24.46
CA ALA A 101 -7.62 -18.48 24.71
C ALA A 101 -6.59 -17.33 24.84
N SER A 102 -5.29 -17.61 24.73
CA SER A 102 -4.23 -16.60 24.92
C SER A 102 -3.92 -15.85 23.63
N VAL A 103 -4.26 -14.55 23.61
CA VAL A 103 -4.19 -13.70 22.42
C VAL A 103 -2.74 -13.40 21.99
N ASP A 104 -1.80 -13.42 22.94
CA ASP A 104 -0.42 -12.92 22.77
C ASP A 104 0.64 -14.01 22.58
N GLN A 105 0.26 -15.29 22.53
CA GLN A 105 1.24 -16.35 22.27
C GLN A 105 1.60 -16.44 20.78
N PRO A 106 2.86 -16.73 20.43
CA PRO A 106 3.23 -16.99 19.04
C PRO A 106 2.46 -18.20 18.48
N PRO A 107 2.33 -18.36 17.15
CA PRO A 107 1.66 -19.50 16.55
C PRO A 107 2.20 -20.85 17.03
N GLU A 108 1.32 -21.83 17.20
CA GLU A 108 1.67 -23.22 17.58
C GLU A 108 2.68 -23.82 16.58
N TYR A 109 2.48 -23.53 15.29
CA TYR A 109 3.35 -23.98 14.22
C TYR A 109 4.08 -22.80 13.58
N GLN A 110 5.41 -22.88 13.60
CA GLN A 110 6.32 -21.92 12.99
C GLN A 110 7.29 -22.66 12.08
N TYR A 111 7.81 -21.97 11.07
CA TYR A 111 8.83 -22.55 10.21
C TYR A 111 10.18 -22.49 10.94
N GLU A 112 10.78 -23.65 11.18
CA GLU A 112 12.12 -23.77 11.74
C GLU A 112 13.10 -24.23 10.65
N ILE A 113 14.25 -23.57 10.58
CA ILE A 113 15.32 -23.95 9.66
C ILE A 113 15.93 -25.25 10.20
N GLN A 114 15.81 -26.35 9.47
CA GLN A 114 16.54 -27.56 9.78
C GLN A 114 17.94 -27.49 9.16
N GLU A 115 18.97 -27.43 10.01
CA GLU A 115 20.38 -27.31 9.58
C GLU A 115 20.90 -28.55 8.82
N SER A 116 20.22 -29.69 8.90
CA SER A 116 20.55 -30.87 8.09
C SER A 116 19.35 -31.81 7.93
N TYR A 117 18.86 -31.96 6.70
CA TYR A 117 18.07 -33.14 6.35
C TYR A 117 19.03 -34.25 5.92
N ASP A 118 19.19 -35.27 6.75
CA ASP A 118 19.84 -36.54 6.36
C ASP A 118 19.01 -37.36 5.34
N ILE A 119 17.94 -36.80 4.75
CA ILE A 119 16.94 -37.55 3.96
C ILE A 119 16.66 -36.96 2.56
N ASN A 120 17.35 -35.92 2.08
CA ASN A 120 17.25 -35.58 0.66
C ASN A 120 18.45 -34.76 0.15
N PRO A 121 19.11 -35.15 -0.95
CA PRO A 121 20.12 -34.30 -1.54
C PRO A 121 19.48 -32.99 -2.04
N SER A 122 20.22 -31.89 -1.93
CA SER A 122 20.07 -30.72 -2.82
C SER A 122 18.95 -29.71 -2.54
N VAL A 123 18.57 -29.41 -1.29
CA VAL A 123 17.82 -28.16 -1.01
C VAL A 123 18.81 -27.02 -0.81
N TYR A 124 18.73 -26.00 -1.65
CA TYR A 124 19.43 -24.74 -1.47
C TYR A 124 18.50 -23.72 -0.83
N SER A 125 18.93 -23.17 0.30
CA SER A 125 18.14 -22.22 1.07
C SER A 125 18.91 -20.94 1.31
N PHE A 126 18.23 -19.81 1.20
CA PHE A 126 18.80 -18.51 1.54
C PHE A 126 17.72 -17.60 2.11
N THR A 127 18.16 -16.67 2.94
CA THR A 127 17.26 -15.79 3.70
C THR A 127 17.17 -14.41 3.07
N ILE A 128 15.98 -13.81 3.16
CA ILE A 128 15.67 -12.49 2.64
C ILE A 128 14.91 -11.71 3.70
N LYS A 129 15.40 -10.49 3.98
CA LYS A 129 14.78 -9.59 4.95
C LYS A 129 13.92 -8.55 4.27
N PHE A 130 12.74 -8.31 4.81
CA PHE A 130 11.84 -7.26 4.34
C PHE A 130 11.74 -6.17 5.41
N PRO A 131 12.22 -4.94 5.15
CA PRO A 131 12.11 -3.85 6.11
C PRO A 131 10.66 -3.38 6.32
N TYR A 132 9.73 -3.82 5.46
CA TYR A 132 8.32 -3.41 5.45
C TYR A 132 7.39 -4.61 5.27
N ARG A 133 6.09 -4.33 5.21
CA ARG A 133 5.07 -5.38 5.08
C ARG A 133 5.16 -6.14 3.77
N VAL A 134 4.99 -7.45 3.84
CA VAL A 134 4.83 -8.34 2.68
C VAL A 134 3.40 -8.86 2.65
N LEU A 135 2.77 -8.80 1.48
CA LEU A 135 1.44 -9.36 1.26
C LEU A 135 1.52 -10.43 0.18
N THR A 136 0.85 -11.55 0.40
CA THR A 136 0.55 -12.53 -0.65
C THR A 136 -0.92 -12.95 -0.50
N ASN A 137 -1.56 -13.31 -1.61
CA ASN A 137 -2.97 -13.64 -1.63
C ASN A 137 -3.18 -15.07 -2.14
N SER A 138 -4.00 -15.86 -1.44
CA SER A 138 -4.40 -17.20 -1.85
C SER A 138 -5.52 -17.21 -2.89
N GLY A 139 -6.12 -16.05 -3.20
CA GLY A 139 -7.24 -15.94 -4.14
C GLY A 139 -8.56 -16.46 -3.58
N GLN A 140 -8.71 -16.54 -2.26
CA GLN A 140 -9.98 -16.90 -1.61
C GLN A 140 -10.80 -15.65 -1.29
N ASP A 141 -12.14 -15.81 -1.31
CA ASP A 141 -13.09 -14.70 -1.22
C ASP A 141 -13.43 -14.24 0.20
N SER A 142 -12.94 -14.93 1.24
CA SER A 142 -13.32 -14.66 2.64
C SER A 142 -12.52 -13.54 3.29
N ILE A 143 -11.22 -13.49 3.07
CA ILE A 143 -10.31 -12.43 3.52
C ILE A 143 -9.05 -12.51 2.68
N LEU A 144 -8.44 -11.36 2.39
CA LEU A 144 -7.14 -11.31 1.72
C LEU A 144 -6.08 -11.90 2.65
N ARG A 145 -5.57 -13.09 2.33
CA ARG A 145 -4.58 -13.79 3.16
C ARG A 145 -3.58 -14.60 2.33
N PRO A 146 -2.40 -14.90 2.88
CA PRO A 146 -1.47 -15.84 2.27
C PRO A 146 -2.08 -17.22 2.01
N PRO A 147 -1.54 -17.96 1.02
CA PRO A 147 -1.65 -19.41 0.96
C PRO A 147 -1.21 -20.04 2.29
N ILE A 148 -1.94 -21.07 2.71
CA ILE A 148 -1.67 -21.83 3.95
C ILE A 148 -1.11 -23.19 3.56
N GLY A 149 0.09 -23.49 4.05
CA GLY A 149 0.76 -24.77 3.88
C GLY A 149 0.38 -25.78 4.96
N GLY A 150 1.22 -26.80 5.11
CA GLY A 150 1.08 -27.79 6.19
C GLY A 150 1.06 -27.10 7.57
N PHE A 151 0.28 -27.65 8.50
CA PHE A 151 0.16 -27.16 9.87
C PHE A 151 -0.26 -25.69 10.00
N GLY A 152 -0.91 -25.13 8.98
CA GLY A 152 -1.36 -23.75 9.04
C GLY A 152 -0.28 -22.72 8.70
N ILE A 153 0.96 -23.11 8.39
CA ILE A 153 2.05 -22.15 8.16
C ILE A 153 1.80 -21.38 6.85
N PRO A 154 1.69 -20.03 6.89
CA PRO A 154 1.51 -19.26 5.67
C PRO A 154 2.82 -19.18 4.88
N TYR A 155 2.74 -19.11 3.54
CA TYR A 155 3.92 -19.11 2.69
C TYR A 155 3.70 -18.36 1.37
N ILE A 156 4.81 -18.03 0.69
CA ILE A 156 4.79 -17.56 -0.69
C ILE A 156 5.03 -18.77 -1.61
N PRO A 157 4.10 -19.07 -2.55
CA PRO A 157 4.24 -20.23 -3.41
C PRO A 157 5.49 -20.21 -4.28
N GLY A 158 6.10 -21.39 -4.48
CA GLY A 158 7.21 -21.55 -5.40
C GLY A 158 6.90 -21.12 -6.84
N SER A 159 5.64 -21.21 -7.27
CA SER A 159 5.19 -20.67 -8.55
C SER A 159 5.32 -19.15 -8.64
N SER A 160 5.08 -18.41 -7.55
CA SER A 160 5.29 -16.97 -7.47
C SER A 160 6.77 -16.60 -7.57
N ILE A 161 7.64 -17.39 -6.93
CA ILE A 161 9.10 -17.19 -7.00
C ILE A 161 9.62 -17.47 -8.40
N LYS A 162 9.18 -18.58 -9.01
CA LYS A 162 9.48 -18.91 -10.41
C LYS A 162 9.01 -17.82 -11.36
N GLY A 163 7.79 -17.30 -11.16
CA GLY A 163 7.24 -16.19 -11.95
C GLY A 163 8.06 -14.92 -11.80
N LEU A 164 8.50 -14.61 -10.58
CA LEU A 164 9.36 -13.47 -10.29
C LEU A 164 10.70 -13.58 -11.04
N LEU A 165 11.34 -14.75 -11.04
CA LEU A 165 12.57 -14.96 -11.80
C LEU A 165 12.33 -14.86 -13.31
N ARG A 166 11.27 -15.49 -13.83
CA ARG A 166 10.94 -15.45 -15.28
C ARG A 166 10.69 -14.05 -15.81
N ARG A 167 10.16 -13.15 -15.00
CA ARG A 167 9.94 -11.76 -15.40
C ARG A 167 11.23 -11.06 -15.83
N LEU A 168 12.39 -11.43 -15.28
CA LEU A 168 13.68 -10.88 -15.70
C LEU A 168 13.98 -11.09 -17.19
N LEU A 169 13.33 -12.06 -17.85
CA LEU A 169 13.42 -12.24 -19.30
C LEU A 169 12.97 -11.02 -20.11
N HIS A 170 12.12 -10.16 -19.53
CA HIS A 170 11.62 -8.94 -20.15
C HIS A 170 12.39 -7.69 -19.70
N SER A 171 13.37 -7.84 -18.80
CA SER A 171 14.16 -6.72 -18.31
C SER A 171 15.24 -6.33 -19.33
N PRO A 172 15.40 -5.04 -19.64
CA PRO A 172 16.51 -4.58 -20.47
C PRO A 172 17.87 -4.72 -19.76
N ASP A 173 17.88 -4.78 -18.42
CA ASP A 173 19.10 -4.81 -17.60
C ASP A 173 19.70 -6.22 -17.44
N ILE A 174 19.17 -7.21 -18.17
CA ILE A 174 19.56 -8.62 -18.05
C ILE A 174 20.24 -9.04 -19.34
N SER A 175 21.44 -9.61 -19.21
CA SER A 175 22.24 -10.07 -20.35
C SER A 175 21.55 -11.23 -21.07
N ASP A 176 21.86 -11.43 -22.36
CA ASP A 176 21.27 -12.55 -23.10
C ASP A 176 21.76 -13.92 -22.58
N ALA A 177 22.95 -13.96 -21.96
CA ALA A 177 23.45 -15.12 -21.24
C ALA A 177 22.56 -15.43 -20.02
N ASP A 178 22.26 -14.43 -19.20
CA ASP A 178 21.37 -14.59 -18.04
C ASP A 178 19.94 -14.96 -18.46
N LYS A 179 19.42 -14.37 -19.56
CA LYS A 179 18.10 -14.77 -20.10
C LYS A 179 18.10 -16.24 -20.51
N THR A 180 19.20 -16.73 -21.08
CA THR A 180 19.35 -18.14 -21.44
C THR A 180 19.40 -19.02 -20.19
N ALA A 181 20.18 -18.63 -19.18
CA ALA A 181 20.24 -19.31 -17.89
C ALA A 181 18.88 -19.38 -17.20
N ILE A 182 18.13 -18.27 -17.14
CA ILE A 182 16.78 -18.21 -16.58
C ILE A 182 15.83 -19.19 -17.29
N LYS A 183 15.88 -19.28 -18.62
CA LYS A 183 15.10 -20.26 -19.39
C LYS A 183 15.49 -21.69 -19.01
N THR A 184 16.77 -21.99 -18.81
CA THR A 184 17.24 -23.30 -18.34
C THR A 184 16.73 -23.62 -16.94
N TYR A 185 16.76 -22.65 -16.01
CA TYR A 185 16.29 -22.85 -14.63
C TYR A 185 14.77 -23.04 -14.57
N CYS A 186 14.02 -22.22 -15.31
CA CYS A 186 12.56 -22.18 -15.25
C CYS A 186 11.86 -23.12 -16.23
N GLY A 187 12.55 -23.58 -17.26
CA GLY A 187 11.99 -24.33 -18.38
C GLY A 187 11.33 -23.45 -19.43
N THR A 188 11.18 -24.03 -20.61
CA THR A 188 10.47 -23.45 -21.77
C THR A 188 9.18 -24.23 -22.04
N VAL A 189 8.52 -23.97 -23.17
CA VAL A 189 7.38 -24.78 -23.61
C VAL A 189 7.83 -26.21 -23.95
N ASP A 190 9.05 -26.36 -24.47
CA ASP A 190 9.55 -27.64 -24.98
C ASP A 190 10.43 -28.41 -23.98
N GLN A 191 10.91 -27.75 -22.93
CA GLN A 191 11.87 -28.34 -21.99
C GLN A 191 11.54 -28.01 -20.53
N PRO A 192 11.52 -29.00 -19.61
CA PRO A 192 11.33 -28.74 -18.19
C PRO A 192 12.50 -27.93 -17.62
N GLY A 193 12.20 -27.15 -16.58
CA GLY A 193 13.22 -26.38 -15.87
C GLY A 193 14.08 -27.28 -14.97
N LYS A 194 15.35 -26.91 -14.81
CA LYS A 194 16.27 -27.61 -13.91
C LYS A 194 16.02 -27.31 -12.42
N VAL A 195 15.36 -26.21 -12.08
CA VAL A 195 15.14 -25.78 -10.70
C VAL A 195 13.69 -26.03 -10.28
N ARG A 196 13.52 -26.68 -9.13
CA ARG A 196 12.25 -26.77 -8.40
C ARG A 196 12.20 -25.64 -7.37
N PHE A 197 11.18 -24.79 -7.49
CA PHE A 197 10.93 -23.69 -6.57
C PHE A 197 9.96 -24.17 -5.50
N LEU A 198 10.41 -24.29 -4.24
CA LEU A 198 9.60 -24.88 -3.17
C LEU A 198 8.69 -23.83 -2.52
N GLY A 199 9.20 -22.61 -2.35
CA GLY A 199 8.45 -21.51 -1.75
C GLY A 199 9.35 -20.59 -0.94
N ALA A 200 8.73 -19.63 -0.28
CA ALA A 200 9.37 -18.85 0.77
C ALA A 200 8.49 -18.83 2.02
N PHE A 201 9.10 -19.12 3.16
CA PHE A 201 8.43 -19.35 4.43
C PHE A 201 8.88 -18.31 5.46
N PRO A 202 7.98 -17.76 6.28
CA PRO A 202 8.35 -16.83 7.34
C PRO A 202 9.03 -17.57 8.49
N ILE A 203 10.20 -17.06 8.89
CA ILE A 203 10.94 -17.57 10.05
C ILE A 203 10.37 -16.91 11.33
N GLY A 204 10.09 -17.72 12.34
CA GLY A 204 9.58 -17.24 13.64
C GLY A 204 8.09 -16.87 13.64
N ASP A 205 7.71 -15.89 14.48
CA ASP A 205 6.32 -15.48 14.69
C ASP A 205 5.75 -14.72 13.48
N TRP A 206 5.23 -15.48 12.52
CA TRP A 206 4.59 -14.95 11.33
C TRP A 206 3.27 -14.19 11.60
N ALA A 207 2.67 -14.37 12.77
CA ALA A 207 1.40 -13.75 13.15
C ALA A 207 1.59 -12.41 13.88
N ALA A 208 2.83 -12.04 14.24
CA ALA A 208 3.14 -10.78 14.86
C ALA A 208 2.66 -9.60 13.99
N ASN A 209 1.72 -8.81 14.53
CA ASN A 209 1.13 -7.64 13.86
C ASN A 209 0.56 -7.91 12.45
N CYS A 210 0.08 -9.14 12.20
CA CYS A 210 -0.27 -9.56 10.84
C CYS A 210 -1.65 -9.07 10.35
N LEU A 211 -2.55 -8.71 11.26
CA LEU A 211 -3.88 -8.21 10.93
C LEU A 211 -3.81 -6.73 10.49
N ASP A 212 -4.04 -6.51 9.22
CA ASP A 212 -3.81 -5.25 8.51
C ASP A 212 -5.10 -4.76 7.83
N VAL A 213 -5.08 -3.52 7.34
CA VAL A 213 -6.18 -2.86 6.67
C VAL A 213 -5.72 -2.20 5.38
N VAL A 214 -6.52 -2.38 4.33
CA VAL A 214 -6.46 -1.58 3.11
C VAL A 214 -7.76 -0.81 2.96
N HIS A 215 -7.66 0.48 2.68
CA HIS A 215 -8.81 1.32 2.38
C HIS A 215 -8.60 1.95 1.00
N PRO A 216 -9.25 1.42 -0.06
CA PRO A 216 -9.21 2.02 -1.38
C PRO A 216 -9.87 3.40 -1.36
N GLN A 217 -9.08 4.44 -1.09
CA GLN A 217 -9.57 5.81 -0.95
C GLN A 217 -9.34 6.66 -2.21
N GLN A 218 -8.57 6.18 -3.18
CA GLN A 218 -8.05 7.00 -4.27
C GLN A 218 -9.16 7.76 -5.04
N LYS A 219 -10.24 7.09 -5.44
CA LYS A 219 -11.38 7.72 -6.12
C LYS A 219 -12.07 8.76 -5.24
N ARG A 220 -12.31 8.42 -3.96
CA ARG A 220 -12.84 9.35 -2.94
C ARG A 220 -11.89 10.49 -2.59
N GLN A 221 -10.59 10.37 -2.79
CA GLN A 221 -9.63 11.41 -2.43
C GLN A 221 -9.37 12.36 -3.60
N VAL A 222 -9.33 11.86 -4.84
CA VAL A 222 -8.93 12.64 -6.03
C VAL A 222 -10.11 13.00 -6.92
N GLU A 223 -11.03 12.06 -7.17
CA GLU A 223 -11.94 12.13 -8.32
C GLU A 223 -13.30 12.70 -7.94
N ALA A 224 -14.03 12.03 -7.06
CA ALA A 224 -15.43 12.36 -6.73
C ALA A 224 -15.78 11.97 -5.28
N ASP A 225 -16.95 12.38 -4.79
CA ASP A 225 -17.50 11.87 -3.54
C ASP A 225 -18.01 10.45 -3.76
N ASP A 226 -17.17 9.47 -3.44
CA ASP A 226 -17.50 8.06 -3.55
C ASP A 226 -17.50 7.41 -2.17
N THR A 227 -18.35 6.41 -1.98
CA THR A 227 -18.34 5.58 -0.78
C THR A 227 -17.16 4.61 -0.85
N THR A 228 -16.44 4.45 0.26
CA THR A 228 -15.27 3.57 0.30
C THR A 228 -15.32 2.67 1.53
N SER A 229 -15.05 1.40 1.32
CA SER A 229 -14.97 0.40 2.39
C SER A 229 -13.53 0.11 2.76
N ALA A 230 -13.27 -0.09 4.06
CA ALA A 230 -12.00 -0.59 4.55
C ALA A 230 -12.05 -2.12 4.64
N TYR A 231 -11.05 -2.78 4.07
CA TYR A 231 -10.94 -4.23 3.97
C TYR A 231 -9.80 -4.72 4.86
N ALA A 232 -10.06 -5.77 5.61
CA ALA A 232 -9.05 -6.47 6.39
C ALA A 232 -8.22 -7.41 5.50
N LEU A 233 -6.96 -7.56 5.85
CA LEU A 233 -6.05 -8.48 5.19
C LEU A 233 -5.01 -9.01 6.18
N ILE A 234 -4.37 -10.13 5.82
CA ILE A 234 -3.23 -10.67 6.53
C ILE A 234 -1.96 -10.34 5.75
N SER A 235 -1.07 -9.56 6.35
CA SER A 235 0.25 -9.23 5.82
C SER A 235 1.31 -9.55 6.85
N PHE A 236 2.49 -9.95 6.41
CA PHE A 236 3.62 -10.17 7.30
C PHE A 236 4.24 -8.82 7.66
N SER A 237 4.46 -8.56 8.95
CA SER A 237 5.09 -7.32 9.43
C SER A 237 6.60 -7.53 9.50
N GLN A 238 7.34 -6.84 8.62
CA GLN A 238 8.81 -6.89 8.52
C GLN A 238 9.40 -8.32 8.57
N PRO A 239 8.90 -9.26 7.75
CA PRO A 239 9.30 -10.64 7.87
C PRO A 239 10.76 -10.86 7.45
N GLU A 240 11.35 -11.89 8.04
CA GLU A 240 12.46 -12.62 7.47
C GLU A 240 11.90 -13.90 6.83
N LEU A 241 12.15 -14.08 5.53
CA LEU A 241 11.68 -15.25 4.77
C LEU A 241 12.86 -16.12 4.38
N ILE A 242 12.74 -17.43 4.57
CA ILE A 242 13.64 -18.42 3.96
C ILE A 242 13.07 -18.87 2.63
N MET A 243 13.86 -18.71 1.57
CA MET A 243 13.53 -19.19 0.23
C MET A 243 14.22 -20.51 -0.02
N GLU A 244 13.47 -21.50 -0.52
CA GLU A 244 14.00 -22.84 -0.75
C GLU A 244 13.83 -23.28 -2.20
N LEU A 245 14.93 -23.78 -2.75
CA LEU A 245 15.05 -24.30 -4.11
C LEU A 245 15.61 -25.72 -4.05
N SER A 246 15.32 -26.55 -5.05
CA SER A 246 16.00 -27.85 -5.18
C SER A 246 16.24 -28.24 -6.63
N SER A 247 17.17 -29.17 -6.83
CA SER A 247 17.49 -29.73 -8.15
C SER A 247 18.16 -31.08 -7.99
N ASP A 248 17.98 -31.96 -8.98
CA ASP A 248 18.75 -33.21 -9.07
C ASP A 248 20.07 -33.01 -9.85
N ASP A 249 20.27 -31.83 -10.44
CA ASP A 249 21.51 -31.44 -11.12
C ASP A 249 22.49 -30.82 -10.11
N PRO A 250 23.60 -31.50 -9.74
CA PRO A 250 24.55 -31.02 -8.76
C PRO A 250 25.46 -29.91 -9.30
N THR A 251 25.39 -29.60 -10.61
CA THR A 251 26.24 -28.61 -11.26
C THR A 251 25.63 -27.21 -11.31
N LEU A 252 24.43 -27.03 -10.75
CA LEU A 252 23.76 -25.74 -10.77
C LEU A 252 24.52 -24.67 -9.96
N PRO A 253 24.68 -23.47 -10.52
CA PRO A 253 25.34 -22.37 -9.83
C PRO A 253 24.36 -21.66 -8.89
N TRP A 254 24.13 -22.25 -7.71
CA TRP A 254 23.18 -21.68 -6.73
C TRP A 254 23.42 -20.20 -6.39
N PRO A 255 24.67 -19.71 -6.20
CA PRO A 255 24.91 -18.29 -5.95
C PRO A 255 24.45 -17.37 -7.08
N GLU A 256 24.55 -17.81 -8.34
CA GLU A 256 24.07 -17.04 -9.50
C GLU A 256 22.54 -17.01 -9.57
N ILE A 257 21.90 -18.15 -9.28
CA ILE A 257 20.43 -18.24 -9.20
C ILE A 257 19.91 -17.32 -8.09
N GLU A 258 20.56 -17.33 -6.92
CA GLU A 258 20.23 -16.41 -5.81
C GLU A 258 20.41 -14.95 -6.22
N ALA A 259 21.53 -14.60 -6.86
CA ALA A 259 21.78 -13.24 -7.32
C ALA A 259 20.69 -12.74 -8.28
N LEU A 260 20.26 -13.58 -9.23
CA LEU A 260 19.16 -13.27 -10.14
C LEU A 260 17.83 -13.12 -9.41
N LEU A 261 17.52 -13.98 -8.43
CA LEU A 261 16.32 -13.86 -7.60
C LEU A 261 16.31 -12.57 -6.79
N ARG A 262 17.44 -12.20 -6.16
CA ARG A 262 17.61 -10.92 -5.44
C ARG A 262 17.41 -9.74 -6.38
N GLN A 263 17.96 -9.81 -7.59
CA GLN A 263 17.73 -8.79 -8.61
C GLN A 263 16.25 -8.69 -9.01
N ALA A 264 15.55 -9.81 -9.14
CA ALA A 264 14.13 -9.83 -9.46
C ALA A 264 13.27 -9.23 -8.33
N MET A 265 13.64 -9.45 -7.06
CA MET A 265 12.90 -8.89 -5.91
C MET A 265 13.00 -7.37 -5.76
N ARG A 266 13.90 -6.69 -6.48
CA ARG A 266 14.05 -5.22 -6.42
C ARG A 266 12.77 -4.42 -6.67
N LEU A 267 11.83 -4.97 -7.45
CA LEU A 267 10.53 -4.31 -7.72
C LEU A 267 9.40 -4.79 -6.80
N GLY A 268 9.75 -5.58 -5.79
CA GLY A 268 8.85 -6.14 -4.80
C GLY A 268 8.42 -7.57 -5.08
N LEU A 269 8.09 -8.29 -4.01
CA LEU A 269 7.56 -9.65 -3.99
C LEU A 269 6.11 -9.65 -3.47
N GLY A 270 5.24 -10.42 -4.12
CA GLY A 270 3.86 -10.60 -3.69
C GLY A 270 2.89 -9.53 -4.21
N GLY A 271 1.88 -9.21 -3.42
CA GLY A 271 0.80 -8.29 -3.76
C GLY A 271 1.09 -6.85 -3.34
N LYS A 272 0.39 -5.89 -3.99
CA LYS A 272 0.40 -4.46 -3.63
C LYS A 272 1.78 -3.77 -3.69
N THR A 273 2.70 -4.31 -4.49
CA THR A 273 4.02 -3.71 -4.81
C THR A 273 3.90 -2.31 -5.42
N SER A 274 2.83 -2.05 -6.16
CA SER A 274 2.51 -0.71 -6.70
C SER A 274 2.20 0.34 -5.63
N THR A 275 1.89 -0.10 -4.41
CA THR A 275 1.66 0.78 -3.25
C THR A 275 2.72 0.67 -2.18
N GLY A 276 3.76 -0.16 -2.38
CA GLY A 276 4.94 -0.23 -1.51
C GLY A 276 5.04 -1.41 -0.55
N TYR A 277 4.28 -2.49 -0.79
CA TYR A 277 4.48 -3.78 -0.10
C TYR A 277 5.57 -4.60 -0.79
N GLY A 278 6.17 -5.52 -0.04
CA GLY A 278 6.99 -6.59 -0.62
C GLY A 278 8.40 -6.18 -1.04
N PHE A 279 8.88 -4.99 -0.70
CA PHE A 279 10.25 -4.58 -0.99
C PHE A 279 11.23 -5.28 -0.04
N ALA A 280 12.16 -6.04 -0.61
CA ALA A 280 13.18 -6.81 0.09
C ALA A 280 14.50 -6.06 0.12
N GLU A 281 15.17 -6.06 1.29
CA GLU A 281 16.51 -5.51 1.55
C GLU A 281 16.67 -4.04 1.11
N PRO A 282 17.69 -3.30 1.59
CA PRO A 282 18.06 -2.04 0.97
C PRO A 282 18.49 -2.29 -0.49
N PRO A 283 17.88 -1.65 -1.50
CA PRO A 283 18.33 -1.78 -2.87
C PRO A 283 19.73 -1.20 -3.07
N ARG A 284 20.53 -1.74 -3.99
CA ARG A 284 21.90 -1.25 -4.27
C ARG A 284 22.03 0.26 -4.58
N PHE A 285 20.94 0.94 -4.95
CA PHE A 285 20.94 2.40 -5.14
C PHE A 285 20.83 3.18 -3.83
N THR A 286 20.78 2.51 -2.67
CA THR A 286 20.87 3.14 -1.35
C THR A 286 22.28 3.15 -0.80
N GLU A 287 23.19 2.34 -1.35
CA GLU A 287 24.58 2.20 -0.90
C GLU A 287 25.48 3.26 -1.55
N PRO A 288 26.03 4.24 -0.80
CA PRO A 288 26.82 5.34 -1.38
C PRO A 288 28.06 4.90 -2.17
N THR A 289 28.60 3.71 -1.87
CA THR A 289 29.78 3.14 -2.52
C THR A 289 29.44 2.38 -3.81
N HIS A 290 28.17 2.07 -4.06
CA HIS A 290 27.75 1.29 -5.23
C HIS A 290 27.49 2.20 -6.44
N PRO A 291 27.91 1.83 -7.67
CA PRO A 291 27.72 2.67 -8.87
C PRO A 291 26.27 3.09 -9.15
N CYS A 292 25.29 2.24 -8.80
CA CYS A 292 23.87 2.57 -8.93
C CYS A 292 23.40 3.74 -8.06
N TYR A 293 24.12 4.10 -7.01
CA TYR A 293 23.77 5.24 -6.17
C TYR A 293 23.71 6.54 -6.97
N ALA A 294 24.74 6.80 -7.79
CA ALA A 294 24.81 7.99 -8.64
C ALA A 294 23.70 8.07 -9.70
N SER A 295 23.00 6.96 -9.97
CA SER A 295 21.86 6.92 -10.90
C SER A 295 20.50 7.18 -10.25
N ALA A 296 20.47 7.27 -8.93
CA ALA A 296 19.28 7.55 -8.15
C ALA A 296 19.27 9.00 -7.62
N LEU A 297 18.10 9.44 -7.19
CA LEU A 297 17.92 10.70 -6.49
C LEU A 297 17.67 10.41 -5.01
N HIS A 298 18.27 11.21 -4.14
CA HIS A 298 18.24 11.02 -2.70
C HIS A 298 17.65 12.26 -2.04
N PHE A 299 16.52 12.15 -1.35
CA PHE A 299 15.88 13.29 -0.70
C PHE A 299 15.92 13.07 0.80
N ASP A 300 16.66 13.90 1.52
CA ASP A 300 16.51 14.01 2.96
C ASP A 300 15.11 14.56 3.26
N LEU A 301 14.36 13.83 4.07
CA LEU A 301 13.05 14.24 4.55
C LEU A 301 13.00 14.11 6.06
N SER A 302 12.41 15.11 6.70
CA SER A 302 11.95 15.02 8.09
C SER A 302 10.46 15.30 8.14
N GLY A 303 9.75 14.53 8.96
CA GLY A 303 8.30 14.46 8.93
C GLY A 303 7.68 14.24 10.30
N LYS A 304 6.65 15.02 10.59
CA LYS A 304 5.78 14.86 11.76
C LYS A 304 4.34 14.66 11.32
N GLY A 305 3.59 13.83 12.03
CA GLY A 305 2.18 13.63 11.73
C GLY A 305 1.53 12.49 12.47
N VAL A 306 0.37 12.06 11.98
CA VAL A 306 -0.43 11.02 12.63
C VAL A 306 -0.13 9.64 12.06
N THR A 307 0.14 8.69 12.95
CA THR A 307 0.50 7.33 12.58
C THR A 307 -0.71 6.52 12.12
N SER A 308 -0.49 5.51 11.27
CA SER A 308 -1.55 4.55 10.92
C SER A 308 -1.89 3.68 12.13
N THR A 309 -3.14 3.25 12.22
CA THR A 309 -3.61 2.38 13.31
C THR A 309 -4.00 1.05 12.70
N LEU A 310 -3.38 -0.03 13.18
CA LEU A 310 -3.72 -1.39 12.79
C LEU A 310 -5.10 -1.78 13.30
N LEU A 311 -5.67 -2.85 12.76
CA LEU A 311 -6.91 -3.42 13.30
C LEU A 311 -6.72 -4.00 14.71
N THR A 312 -5.47 -4.20 15.14
CA THR A 312 -5.10 -4.57 16.51
C THR A 312 -5.02 -3.38 17.47
N GLY A 313 -5.24 -2.14 16.99
CA GLY A 313 -5.09 -0.91 17.77
C GLY A 313 -3.65 -0.38 17.86
N ARG A 314 -2.65 -1.17 17.48
CA ARG A 314 -1.24 -0.73 17.48
C ARG A 314 -0.97 0.31 16.39
N HIS A 315 -0.02 1.20 16.67
CA HIS A 315 0.41 2.22 15.73
C HIS A 315 1.58 1.75 14.87
N GLU A 316 1.57 2.14 13.59
CA GLU A 316 2.64 1.82 12.64
C GLU A 316 2.90 2.97 11.66
N PHE A 317 4.15 3.41 11.59
CA PHE A 317 4.60 4.28 10.50
C PHE A 317 4.77 3.46 9.22
N ARG A 318 4.17 3.92 8.13
CA ARG A 318 4.11 3.17 6.88
C ARG A 318 4.79 3.93 5.74
N PRO A 319 6.06 3.63 5.41
CA PRO A 319 6.76 4.32 4.32
C PRO A 319 6.14 4.10 2.94
N ASN A 320 5.32 3.06 2.79
CA ASN A 320 4.50 2.83 1.61
C ASN A 320 3.55 4.02 1.29
N CYS A 321 3.30 4.92 2.26
CA CYS A 321 2.54 6.14 2.06
C CYS A 321 3.18 7.10 1.05
N PHE A 322 4.52 7.13 0.90
CA PHE A 322 5.20 7.97 -0.08
C PHE A 322 4.78 7.60 -1.50
N LYS A 323 4.86 6.32 -1.86
CA LYS A 323 4.48 5.82 -3.19
C LYS A 323 2.99 6.06 -3.47
N ALA A 324 2.13 5.79 -2.48
CA ALA A 324 0.70 6.03 -2.61
C ALA A 324 0.34 7.52 -2.80
N ALA A 325 0.99 8.42 -2.04
CA ALA A 325 0.80 9.86 -2.16
C ALA A 325 1.25 10.39 -3.52
N LEU A 326 2.45 10.00 -3.98
CA LEU A 326 2.98 10.41 -5.29
C LEU A 326 2.07 9.94 -6.43
N ARG A 327 1.58 8.70 -6.39
CA ARG A 327 0.57 8.22 -7.34
C ARG A 327 -0.66 9.12 -7.35
N GLY A 328 -1.15 9.52 -6.17
CA GLY A 328 -2.24 10.47 -6.07
C GLY A 328 -1.92 11.84 -6.66
N HIS A 329 -0.73 12.39 -6.40
CA HIS A 329 -0.31 13.70 -6.92
C HIS A 329 -0.10 13.71 -8.42
N VAL A 330 0.53 12.67 -8.99
CA VAL A 330 0.60 12.48 -10.45
C VAL A 330 -0.82 12.55 -11.05
N ARG A 331 -1.77 11.81 -10.49
CA ARG A 331 -3.15 11.82 -10.99
C ARG A 331 -3.81 13.19 -10.94
N ARG A 332 -3.58 13.98 -9.89
CA ARG A 332 -4.11 15.36 -9.77
C ARG A 332 -3.53 16.31 -10.81
N LEU A 333 -2.21 16.23 -11.01
CA LEU A 333 -1.48 17.03 -12.00
C LEU A 333 -1.93 16.69 -13.42
N LEU A 334 -1.96 15.39 -13.76
CA LEU A 334 -2.36 14.92 -15.08
C LEU A 334 -3.83 15.17 -15.39
N ALA A 335 -4.73 15.09 -14.40
CA ALA A 335 -6.13 15.47 -14.59
C ALA A 335 -6.32 16.92 -15.05
N GLY A 336 -5.33 17.79 -14.83
CA GLY A 336 -5.33 19.17 -15.29
C GLY A 336 -4.97 19.38 -16.76
N VAL A 337 -4.38 18.36 -17.41
CA VAL A 337 -3.81 18.47 -18.76
C VAL A 337 -4.24 17.34 -19.72
N CYS A 338 -4.72 16.20 -19.20
CA CYS A 338 -5.14 15.04 -19.99
C CYS A 338 -6.66 15.07 -20.29
N ASN A 339 -7.03 14.53 -21.45
CA ASN A 339 -8.42 14.52 -21.92
C ASN A 339 -9.29 13.43 -21.28
N THR A 340 -8.71 12.30 -20.86
CA THR A 340 -9.49 11.15 -20.36
C THR A 340 -8.94 10.56 -19.05
N PRO A 341 -9.80 10.01 -18.18
CA PRO A 341 -9.40 9.24 -17.00
C PRO A 341 -8.43 8.09 -17.32
N GLU A 342 -8.65 7.41 -18.46
CA GLU A 342 -7.84 6.26 -18.90
C GLU A 342 -6.40 6.68 -19.17
N GLN A 343 -6.19 7.82 -19.84
CA GLN A 343 -4.85 8.35 -20.09
C GLN A 343 -4.11 8.64 -18.77
N VAL A 344 -4.78 9.28 -17.81
CA VAL A 344 -4.21 9.57 -16.48
C VAL A 344 -3.84 8.28 -15.74
N ASN A 345 -4.70 7.28 -15.79
CA ASN A 345 -4.46 5.99 -15.12
C ASN A 345 -3.31 5.22 -15.78
N ASN A 346 -3.24 5.18 -17.11
CA ASN A 346 -2.17 4.51 -17.85
C ASN A 346 -0.80 5.11 -17.52
N ILE A 347 -0.69 6.44 -17.45
CA ILE A 347 0.56 7.12 -17.09
C ILE A 347 0.92 6.86 -15.62
N ALA A 348 -0.05 6.93 -14.70
CA ALA A 348 0.19 6.59 -13.30
C ALA A 348 0.61 5.13 -13.11
N ASP A 349 0.06 4.21 -13.89
CA ASP A 349 0.42 2.79 -13.90
C ASP A 349 1.80 2.56 -14.51
N GLN A 350 2.20 3.31 -15.53
CA GLN A 350 3.58 3.29 -16.05
C GLN A 350 4.59 3.61 -14.95
N PHE A 351 4.35 4.64 -14.13
CA PHE A 351 5.31 5.01 -13.08
C PHE A 351 5.30 4.05 -11.89
N PHE A 352 4.12 3.71 -11.39
CA PHE A 352 3.99 3.05 -10.08
C PHE A 352 3.63 1.57 -10.15
N GLY A 353 3.19 1.10 -11.32
CA GLY A 353 2.72 -0.27 -11.57
C GLY A 353 1.20 -0.41 -11.46
N SER A 354 0.71 -1.51 -12.02
CA SER A 354 -0.68 -1.95 -12.01
C SER A 354 -0.78 -3.41 -11.55
N THR A 355 -1.95 -4.04 -11.69
CA THR A 355 -2.11 -5.48 -11.47
C THR A 355 -1.44 -6.33 -12.55
N GLY A 356 -1.23 -5.77 -13.75
CA GLY A 356 -0.68 -6.49 -14.91
C GLY A 356 0.76 -6.11 -15.27
N ALA A 357 1.28 -5.01 -14.73
CA ALA A 357 2.60 -4.50 -15.09
C ALA A 357 3.29 -3.79 -13.92
N GLU A 358 4.61 -3.76 -13.95
CA GLU A 358 5.43 -3.04 -12.99
C GLU A 358 5.59 -1.57 -13.33
N GLY A 359 5.79 -0.76 -12.30
CA GLY A 359 6.16 0.64 -12.45
C GLY A 359 7.61 0.83 -12.88
N SER A 360 7.87 1.90 -13.61
CA SER A 360 9.22 2.35 -13.96
C SER A 360 9.97 2.95 -12.76
N ILE A 361 9.28 3.33 -11.68
CA ILE A 361 9.86 4.03 -10.53
C ILE A 361 9.93 3.14 -9.29
N GLN A 362 11.12 3.13 -8.70
CA GLN A 362 11.47 2.47 -7.44
C GLN A 362 11.61 3.53 -6.35
N LEU A 363 11.00 3.26 -5.19
CA LEU A 363 11.09 4.11 -4.01
C LEU A 363 11.54 3.27 -2.83
N TYR A 364 12.52 3.78 -2.10
CA TYR A 364 12.97 3.18 -0.86
C TYR A 364 13.16 4.28 0.19
N TRP A 365 12.55 4.08 1.36
CA TRP A 365 12.75 4.93 2.51
C TRP A 365 13.83 4.30 3.38
N ASP A 366 14.93 4.99 3.56
CA ASP A 366 15.99 4.64 4.49
C ASP A 366 15.89 5.57 5.69
N SER A 367 15.51 5.04 6.85
CA SER A 367 15.36 5.83 8.06
C SER A 367 16.05 5.12 9.22
N PRO A 368 17.20 5.64 9.65
CA PRO A 368 17.91 5.08 10.80
C PRO A 368 17.23 5.46 12.12
N ASN A 369 16.42 6.53 12.14
CA ASN A 369 15.91 7.16 13.35
C ASN A 369 14.44 7.61 13.21
N GLY A 370 13.62 7.27 14.20
CA GLY A 370 12.25 7.77 14.30
C GLY A 370 11.54 7.26 15.54
N SER A 371 10.70 8.10 16.13
CA SER A 371 9.76 7.70 17.19
C SER A 371 8.35 7.68 16.59
N TYR A 372 7.60 6.62 16.89
CA TYR A 372 6.21 6.54 16.49
C TYR A 372 5.37 5.83 17.55
N ASP A 373 4.29 6.49 17.92
CA ASP A 373 3.16 5.93 18.64
C ASP A 373 1.89 6.46 17.96
N GLU A 374 0.98 7.14 18.65
CA GLU A 374 -0.17 7.82 18.04
C GLU A 374 0.25 8.82 16.93
N THR A 375 1.42 9.42 17.10
CA THR A 375 2.07 10.34 16.17
C THR A 375 3.45 9.84 15.79
N TYR A 376 3.97 10.26 14.64
CA TYR A 376 5.33 9.97 14.21
C TYR A 376 6.16 11.27 14.16
N ASP A 377 7.44 11.13 14.48
CA ASP A 377 8.50 12.11 14.23
C ASP A 377 9.69 11.32 13.65
N VAL A 378 9.90 11.46 12.34
CA VAL A 378 10.82 10.60 11.57
C VAL A 378 11.74 11.43 10.69
N GLU A 379 12.96 10.94 10.55
CA GLU A 379 13.97 11.51 9.65
C GLU A 379 14.61 10.39 8.84
N GLY A 380 14.91 10.67 7.57
CA GLY A 380 15.49 9.67 6.69
C GLY A 380 15.71 10.18 5.28
N ILE A 381 16.18 9.28 4.43
CA ILE A 381 16.45 9.52 3.01
C ILE A 381 15.41 8.74 2.21
N LEU A 382 14.65 9.44 1.38
CA LEU A 382 13.81 8.84 0.35
C LEU A 382 14.64 8.72 -0.93
N HIS A 383 15.01 7.48 -1.27
CA HIS A 383 15.71 7.13 -2.50
C HIS A 383 14.71 6.88 -3.63
N LEU A 384 14.90 7.56 -4.75
CA LEU A 384 14.13 7.41 -5.98
C LEU A 384 15.06 6.90 -7.08
N ALA A 385 14.68 5.80 -7.72
CA ALA A 385 15.38 5.29 -8.90
C ALA A 385 14.38 4.99 -10.01
N ALA A 386 14.83 5.06 -11.26
CA ALA A 386 14.09 4.57 -12.40
C ALA A 386 14.66 3.24 -12.89
N ARG A 387 13.83 2.44 -13.57
CA ARG A 387 14.27 1.21 -14.25
C ARG A 387 15.41 1.50 -15.20
N SER A 388 15.30 2.57 -15.99
CA SER A 388 16.36 3.04 -16.87
C SER A 388 17.05 4.26 -16.25
N PRO A 389 18.35 4.18 -15.93
CA PRO A 389 19.14 5.33 -15.48
C PRO A 389 18.99 6.53 -16.42
N GLY A 390 18.86 7.74 -15.87
CA GLY A 390 18.72 8.97 -16.67
C GLY A 390 17.37 9.13 -17.37
N SER A 391 16.37 8.31 -17.03
CA SER A 391 15.01 8.47 -17.54
C SER A 391 14.41 9.81 -17.12
N SER A 392 13.75 10.50 -18.07
CA SER A 392 12.94 11.70 -17.79
C SER A 392 11.80 11.42 -16.79
N ASP A 393 11.39 10.17 -16.64
CA ASP A 393 10.41 9.76 -15.62
C ASP A 393 10.92 10.08 -14.21
N LEU A 394 12.22 9.90 -13.97
CA LEU A 394 12.84 10.14 -12.67
C LEU A 394 12.80 11.63 -12.32
N ASP A 395 13.17 12.49 -13.28
CA ASP A 395 13.13 13.95 -13.13
C ASP A 395 11.69 14.45 -12.91
N PHE A 396 10.73 13.88 -13.63
CA PHE A 396 9.33 14.23 -13.45
C PHE A 396 8.85 13.85 -12.04
N ILE A 397 9.09 12.62 -11.59
CA ILE A 397 8.66 12.19 -10.25
C ILE A 397 9.40 12.93 -9.14
N ALA A 398 10.64 13.34 -9.35
CA ALA A 398 11.36 14.24 -8.43
C ALA A 398 10.63 15.57 -8.23
N LYS A 399 10.16 16.20 -9.32
CA LYS A 399 9.34 17.42 -9.25
C LYS A 399 7.99 17.17 -8.59
N VAL A 400 7.38 16.00 -8.81
CA VAL A 400 6.13 15.61 -8.13
C VAL A 400 6.35 15.39 -6.63
N LEU A 401 7.53 14.88 -6.23
CA LEU A 401 7.91 14.75 -4.83
C LEU A 401 8.09 16.11 -4.16
N GLU A 402 8.79 17.05 -4.81
CA GLU A 402 8.89 18.43 -4.36
C GLU A 402 7.50 19.08 -4.21
N PHE A 403 6.65 18.93 -5.23
CA PHE A 403 5.26 19.37 -5.15
C PHE A 403 4.52 18.76 -3.95
N ALA A 404 4.75 17.46 -3.67
CA ALA A 404 4.08 16.76 -2.59
C ALA A 404 4.46 17.30 -1.21
N TYR A 405 5.74 17.57 -0.91
CA TYR A 405 6.09 18.13 0.41
C TYR A 405 5.92 19.66 0.49
N VAL A 406 5.96 20.39 -0.64
CA VAL A 406 5.74 21.86 -0.66
C VAL A 406 4.27 22.22 -0.53
N MET A 407 3.39 21.57 -1.30
CA MET A 407 1.96 21.90 -1.39
C MET A 407 1.10 20.98 -0.51
N ALA A 408 1.61 19.80 -0.22
CA ALA A 408 0.86 18.71 0.38
C ALA A 408 1.63 18.11 1.58
N GLY A 409 1.54 16.81 1.77
CA GLY A 409 2.31 16.10 2.79
C GLY A 409 2.03 14.62 2.67
N PHE A 410 2.64 13.83 3.55
CA PHE A 410 2.46 12.38 3.58
C PHE A 410 1.73 11.96 4.85
N GLY A 411 0.89 10.92 4.73
CA GLY A 411 0.19 10.33 5.87
C GLY A 411 -1.27 10.79 6.05
N LYS A 412 -1.80 10.54 7.25
CA LYS A 412 -3.18 10.90 7.61
C LYS A 412 -3.34 12.41 7.70
N SER A 413 -4.54 12.90 7.37
CA SER A 413 -4.89 14.32 7.39
C SER A 413 -3.92 15.19 6.58
N TRP A 414 -3.25 14.62 5.57
CA TRP A 414 -2.11 15.27 4.94
C TRP A 414 -2.45 16.67 4.47
N ARG A 415 -3.66 16.98 3.97
CA ARG A 415 -4.14 18.32 3.54
C ARG A 415 -4.07 19.45 4.58
N ARG A 416 -3.81 19.14 5.84
CA ARG A 416 -3.72 20.10 6.94
C ARG A 416 -2.29 20.18 7.44
N VAL A 417 -1.89 21.37 7.90
CA VAL A 417 -0.64 21.54 8.62
C VAL A 417 -0.70 20.81 9.97
N TRP A 418 0.46 20.41 10.48
CA TRP A 418 0.60 19.84 11.82
C TRP A 418 0.13 20.83 12.90
N HIS A 419 -1.06 20.57 13.48
CA HIS A 419 -1.70 21.53 14.39
C HIS A 419 -0.91 21.74 15.69
N HIS A 420 -0.13 20.75 16.13
CA HIS A 420 0.61 20.85 17.37
C HIS A 420 1.61 22.02 17.36
N ASP A 421 2.25 22.25 16.22
CA ASP A 421 3.27 23.29 16.08
C ASP A 421 2.64 24.64 15.70
N PHE A 422 1.59 24.62 14.87
CA PHE A 422 1.06 25.84 14.25
C PHE A 422 -0.26 26.35 14.84
N PHE A 423 -0.88 25.59 15.73
CA PHE A 423 -2.10 25.98 16.47
C PHE A 423 -2.20 25.28 17.84
N PRO A 424 -1.21 25.46 18.74
CA PRO A 424 -1.10 24.71 19.99
C PRO A 424 -2.30 24.91 20.93
N THR A 425 -2.98 26.05 20.84
CA THR A 425 -4.19 26.36 21.62
C THR A 425 -5.34 25.39 21.35
N TYR A 426 -5.32 24.67 20.22
CA TYR A 426 -6.29 23.61 19.93
C TYR A 426 -6.27 22.49 20.98
N TYR A 427 -5.12 22.19 21.57
CA TYR A 427 -4.94 21.09 22.53
C TYR A 427 -4.93 21.55 23.99
N SER A 428 -4.94 22.86 24.26
CA SER A 428 -4.80 23.41 25.61
C SER A 428 -5.97 23.13 26.55
N SER A 429 -7.12 22.67 26.06
CA SER A 429 -8.30 22.38 26.89
C SER A 429 -8.25 21.04 27.63
N GLY A 430 -7.26 20.17 27.36
CA GLY A 430 -7.09 18.88 28.04
C GLY A 430 -8.03 17.77 27.56
N ASP A 431 -8.85 18.03 26.54
CA ASP A 431 -9.94 17.15 26.09
C ASP A 431 -9.50 15.86 25.35
N GLY A 432 -8.21 15.49 25.34
CA GLY A 432 -7.73 14.32 24.58
C GLY A 432 -8.02 14.41 23.08
N ARG A 433 -7.90 15.61 22.48
CA ARG A 433 -8.25 15.82 21.07
C ARG A 433 -7.30 15.06 20.14
N PHE A 434 -7.89 14.46 19.11
CA PHE A 434 -7.15 13.73 18.10
C PHE A 434 -6.15 14.63 17.35
N PRO A 435 -4.89 14.19 17.14
CA PRO A 435 -3.91 14.95 16.38
C PRO A 435 -4.33 15.22 14.93
N ILE A 436 -4.07 16.44 14.42
CA ILE A 436 -4.47 16.85 13.05
C ILE A 436 -3.26 17.29 12.23
N GLY A 437 -3.21 16.76 11.00
CA GLY A 437 -2.31 17.20 9.94
C GLY A 437 -0.97 16.49 9.93
N CYS A 438 -0.07 17.02 9.10
CA CYS A 438 1.32 16.61 9.05
C CYS A 438 2.20 17.80 8.65
N HIS A 439 3.49 17.69 8.91
CA HIS A 439 4.51 18.65 8.47
C HIS A 439 5.70 17.87 7.94
N TRP A 440 6.08 18.12 6.70
CA TRP A 440 7.20 17.47 6.03
C TRP A 440 8.09 18.54 5.42
N GLN A 441 9.40 18.32 5.49
CA GLN A 441 10.39 19.24 4.96
C GLN A 441 11.56 18.49 4.35
N SER A 442 12.27 19.17 3.44
CA SER A 442 13.51 18.70 2.82
C SER A 442 14.49 19.85 2.74
N SER A 443 15.78 19.61 3.01
CA SER A 443 16.83 20.61 2.82
C SER A 443 17.03 20.99 1.34
N LYS A 444 16.51 20.17 0.41
CA LYS A 444 16.53 20.43 -1.03
C LYS A 444 15.52 21.46 -1.51
N THR A 445 14.65 21.95 -0.64
CA THR A 445 13.63 22.95 -0.99
C THR A 445 14.28 24.28 -1.32
N ILE A 446 14.06 24.79 -2.53
CA ILE A 446 14.58 26.10 -2.97
C ILE A 446 13.53 27.22 -2.92
N ILE A 447 12.27 26.89 -2.66
CA ILE A 447 11.15 27.84 -2.66
C ILE A 447 11.10 28.59 -1.34
N GLN A 448 11.34 29.90 -1.40
CA GLN A 448 11.38 30.82 -0.26
C GLN A 448 10.37 31.97 -0.38
N THR A 449 9.96 32.30 -1.62
CA THR A 449 9.03 33.41 -1.89
C THR A 449 7.81 32.98 -2.70
N SER A 450 6.80 33.87 -2.75
CA SER A 450 5.60 33.71 -3.58
C SER A 450 5.94 33.57 -5.07
N GLU A 451 6.91 34.33 -5.54
CA GLU A 451 7.34 34.35 -6.95
C GLU A 451 8.03 33.04 -7.34
N GLN A 452 8.89 32.51 -6.45
CA GLN A 452 9.53 31.22 -6.65
C GLN A 452 8.50 30.08 -6.62
N LEU A 453 7.51 30.15 -5.72
CA LEU A 453 6.41 29.19 -5.70
C LEU A 453 5.62 29.23 -7.01
N LYS A 454 5.28 30.43 -7.49
CA LYS A 454 4.59 30.61 -8.78
C LYS A 454 5.41 30.01 -9.93
N ALA A 455 6.69 30.33 -10.01
CA ALA A 455 7.58 29.83 -11.06
C ALA A 455 7.67 28.30 -11.06
N PHE A 456 7.79 27.69 -9.87
CA PHE A 456 7.76 26.24 -9.71
C PHE A 456 6.46 25.62 -10.22
N LEU A 457 5.30 26.17 -9.81
CA LEU A 457 3.99 25.65 -10.22
C LEU A 457 3.72 25.82 -11.72
N ASP A 458 4.13 26.94 -12.31
CA ASP A 458 4.03 27.18 -13.75
C ASP A 458 4.91 26.22 -14.55
N GLN A 459 6.14 25.99 -14.09
CA GLN A 459 7.06 25.06 -14.73
C GLN A 459 6.51 23.63 -14.66
N LEU A 460 6.04 23.19 -13.49
CA LEU A 460 5.48 21.86 -13.31
C LEU A 460 4.23 21.65 -14.18
N HIS A 461 3.33 22.63 -14.25
CA HIS A 461 2.15 22.55 -15.11
C HIS A 461 2.53 22.50 -16.59
N SER A 462 3.50 23.33 -17.00
CA SER A 462 4.01 23.34 -18.38
C SER A 462 4.68 22.03 -18.78
N ASP A 463 5.45 21.41 -17.87
CA ASP A 463 6.06 20.11 -18.09
C ASP A 463 4.99 19.00 -18.19
N CYS A 464 3.95 19.04 -17.35
CA CYS A 464 2.81 18.12 -17.48
C CYS A 464 2.13 18.28 -18.85
N GLN A 465 1.85 19.51 -19.25
CA GLN A 465 1.18 19.81 -20.51
C GLN A 465 2.04 19.40 -21.72
N ARG A 466 3.36 19.61 -21.68
CA ARG A 466 4.29 19.24 -22.75
C ARG A 466 4.44 17.73 -22.91
N SER A 467 4.59 17.02 -21.79
CA SER A 467 4.92 15.59 -21.80
C SER A 467 3.67 14.70 -21.94
N TYR A 468 2.54 15.11 -21.38
CA TYR A 468 1.36 14.26 -21.21
C TYR A 468 0.04 14.96 -21.56
N GLY A 469 0.08 16.26 -21.81
CA GLY A 469 -1.09 17.07 -22.08
C GLY A 469 -1.70 16.76 -23.44
N SER A 470 -2.99 17.05 -23.55
CA SER A 470 -3.70 16.98 -24.82
C SER A 470 -3.67 18.31 -25.56
N THR A 471 -3.85 18.26 -26.88
CA THR A 471 -3.91 19.45 -27.75
C THR A 471 -5.26 19.47 -28.48
N PRO A 472 -6.16 20.42 -28.19
CA PRO A 472 -6.04 21.50 -27.21
C PRO A 472 -6.10 20.98 -25.75
N PRO A 473 -5.62 21.76 -24.77
CA PRO A 473 -5.70 21.37 -23.36
C PRO A 473 -7.15 21.17 -22.91
N VAL A 474 -7.46 19.98 -22.40
CA VAL A 474 -8.72 19.70 -21.69
C VAL A 474 -8.38 19.23 -20.29
N ARG A 475 -9.23 19.61 -19.34
CA ARG A 475 -9.13 19.21 -17.94
C ARG A 475 -10.26 18.26 -17.59
N LEU A 476 -9.98 17.30 -16.73
CA LEU A 476 -11.00 16.44 -16.13
C LEU A 476 -11.80 17.19 -15.06
N THR A 477 -13.03 16.75 -14.83
CA THR A 477 -13.94 17.29 -13.81
C THR A 477 -13.71 16.71 -12.41
N TRP A 478 -12.53 16.11 -12.16
CA TRP A 478 -12.20 15.56 -10.85
C TRP A 478 -12.13 16.65 -9.77
N ARG A 479 -12.43 16.27 -8.52
CA ARG A 479 -12.42 17.18 -7.35
C ARG A 479 -11.07 17.89 -7.23
N GLU A 480 -9.98 17.14 -7.26
CA GLU A 480 -8.63 17.70 -7.09
C GLU A 480 -7.86 17.80 -8.41
N THR A 481 -8.54 18.19 -9.49
CA THR A 481 -7.89 18.53 -10.76
C THR A 481 -6.98 19.74 -10.58
N TRP A 482 -5.67 19.58 -10.83
CA TRP A 482 -4.69 20.66 -10.75
C TRP A 482 -4.58 21.42 -12.07
N SER A 483 -5.37 22.47 -12.20
CA SER A 483 -5.41 23.34 -13.38
C SER A 483 -5.58 24.80 -12.95
N PRO A 484 -4.99 25.78 -13.67
CA PRO A 484 -5.18 27.20 -13.34
C PRO A 484 -6.65 27.62 -13.27
N ASN A 485 -7.54 26.91 -13.98
CA ASN A 485 -8.98 27.19 -14.00
C ASN A 485 -9.78 26.50 -12.87
N ASN A 486 -9.13 25.69 -12.04
CA ASN A 486 -9.78 24.88 -11.01
C ASN A 486 -9.25 25.16 -9.61
N VAL A 487 -8.05 25.72 -9.53
CA VAL A 487 -7.27 25.90 -8.31
C VAL A 487 -6.85 27.37 -8.21
N ALA A 488 -6.87 27.89 -6.98
CA ALA A 488 -6.22 29.13 -6.62
C ALA A 488 -5.27 28.87 -5.44
N VAL A 489 -4.02 29.32 -5.57
CA VAL A 489 -3.01 29.22 -4.52
C VAL A 489 -2.74 30.61 -3.97
N PHE A 490 -2.80 30.71 -2.65
CA PHE A 490 -2.51 31.93 -1.89
C PHE A 490 -1.35 31.67 -0.96
N CYS A 491 -0.50 32.66 -0.74
CA CYS A 491 0.55 32.56 0.25
C CYS A 491 0.83 33.86 0.99
N LYS A 492 1.45 33.71 2.15
CA LYS A 492 1.90 34.80 3.02
C LYS A 492 3.15 34.38 3.78
N GLN A 493 4.11 35.27 3.89
CA GLN A 493 5.26 35.08 4.77
C GLN A 493 4.89 35.40 6.22
N THR A 494 5.25 34.51 7.16
CA THR A 494 4.98 34.65 8.59
C THR A 494 6.14 34.10 9.41
N SER A 495 6.42 34.70 10.57
CA SER A 495 7.42 34.23 11.53
C SER A 495 6.81 33.46 12.71
N THR A 496 5.48 33.28 12.72
CA THR A 496 4.72 32.80 13.89
C THR A 496 3.75 31.69 13.51
N SER A 497 2.82 31.36 14.43
CA SER A 497 1.68 30.48 14.21
C SER A 497 0.95 30.78 12.90
N SER A 498 0.28 29.76 12.37
CA SER A 498 -0.53 29.88 11.16
C SER A 498 -1.68 30.87 11.37
N GLU A 499 -1.89 31.78 10.40
CA GLU A 499 -3.11 32.59 10.36
C GLU A 499 -4.25 31.80 9.72
N ALA A 500 -3.99 31.10 8.61
CA ALA A 500 -5.01 30.38 7.85
C ALA A 500 -5.65 29.23 8.65
N ILE A 501 -4.97 28.65 9.63
CA ILE A 501 -5.55 27.60 10.48
C ILE A 501 -6.81 28.09 11.21
N LYS A 502 -6.86 29.38 11.56
CA LYS A 502 -8.01 30.01 12.23
C LYS A 502 -9.27 29.97 11.37
N LEU A 503 -9.13 29.95 10.04
CA LEU A 503 -10.25 29.81 9.11
C LEU A 503 -10.99 28.48 9.31
N PHE A 504 -10.27 27.38 9.57
CA PHE A 504 -10.88 26.06 9.77
C PHE A 504 -11.64 25.95 11.10
N HIS A 505 -11.39 26.86 12.05
CA HIS A 505 -12.02 26.88 13.35
C HIS A 505 -13.05 28.02 13.52
N ASP A 506 -13.24 28.85 12.50
CA ASP A 506 -14.19 29.96 12.52
C ASP A 506 -15.64 29.45 12.34
N ARG A 507 -16.53 29.86 13.27
CA ARG A 507 -17.95 29.46 13.28
C ARG A 507 -18.71 29.87 12.02
N ARG A 508 -18.24 30.88 11.28
CA ARG A 508 -18.83 31.30 10.00
C ARG A 508 -18.72 30.21 8.95
N PHE A 509 -17.61 29.48 8.95
CA PHE A 509 -17.27 28.47 7.94
C PHE A 509 -17.61 27.04 8.37
N GLN A 510 -17.86 26.80 9.67
CA GLN A 510 -18.27 25.50 10.20
C GLN A 510 -19.54 24.97 9.51
N GLY A 511 -19.51 23.68 9.13
CA GLY A 511 -20.57 23.06 8.35
C GLY A 511 -20.57 23.40 6.85
N THR A 512 -19.47 23.96 6.33
CA THR A 512 -19.24 24.10 4.87
C THR A 512 -18.50 22.86 4.37
N PRO A 513 -19.06 22.06 3.43
CA PRO A 513 -18.43 20.83 2.94
C PRO A 513 -17.00 21.01 2.42
N ALA A 514 -16.71 22.10 1.71
CA ALA A 514 -15.39 22.40 1.17
C ALA A 514 -14.31 22.64 2.25
N ILE A 515 -14.70 22.98 3.48
CA ILE A 515 -13.80 23.44 4.55
C ILE A 515 -13.74 22.40 5.67
N ASP A 516 -14.91 22.05 6.22
CA ASP A 516 -15.09 21.18 7.39
C ASP A 516 -15.43 19.73 6.99
N GLY A 517 -15.70 19.49 5.69
CA GLY A 517 -16.03 18.16 5.20
C GLY A 517 -17.43 17.67 5.59
N LYS A 518 -18.29 18.53 6.12
CA LYS A 518 -19.64 18.17 6.60
C LYS A 518 -20.62 19.32 6.44
N HIS A 519 -21.91 18.99 6.49
CA HIS A 519 -23.00 19.96 6.58
C HIS A 519 -23.20 20.46 8.02
N VAL A 520 -23.99 21.53 8.16
CA VAL A 520 -24.40 22.07 9.46
C VAL A 520 -25.14 20.99 10.26
N GLY A 521 -24.71 20.77 11.51
CA GLY A 521 -25.28 19.73 12.38
C GLY A 521 -24.72 18.31 12.14
N GLY A 522 -23.88 18.12 11.12
CA GLY A 522 -23.21 16.83 10.87
C GLY A 522 -22.23 16.47 11.99
N GLN A 523 -22.26 15.20 12.41
CA GLN A 523 -21.33 14.68 13.43
C GLN A 523 -20.04 14.10 12.83
N ARG A 524 -20.06 13.65 11.57
CA ARG A 524 -18.90 13.06 10.90
C ARG A 524 -18.65 13.72 9.54
N PRO A 525 -17.38 13.79 9.09
CA PRO A 525 -17.07 14.24 7.73
C PRO A 525 -17.63 13.28 6.67
N GLU A 526 -18.43 13.81 5.77
CA GLU A 526 -18.97 13.11 4.59
C GLU A 526 -18.12 13.44 3.35
N TYR A 527 -17.63 14.67 3.28
CA TYR A 527 -16.90 15.24 2.16
C TYR A 527 -15.40 15.34 2.45
N VAL A 528 -14.61 15.23 1.38
CA VAL A 528 -13.18 15.59 1.44
C VAL A 528 -13.04 17.09 1.24
N SER A 529 -12.34 17.74 2.18
CA SER A 529 -12.04 19.17 2.11
C SER A 529 -11.41 19.57 0.77
N CYS A 530 -11.87 20.69 0.22
CA CYS A 530 -11.37 21.33 -0.99
C CYS A 530 -10.27 22.36 -0.71
N ILE A 531 -9.75 22.42 0.52
CA ILE A 531 -8.64 23.28 0.92
C ILE A 531 -7.43 22.44 1.31
N TRP A 532 -6.24 22.81 0.81
CA TRP A 532 -4.95 22.36 1.37
C TRP A 532 -4.26 23.51 2.08
N HIS A 533 -3.52 23.21 3.14
CA HIS A 533 -2.85 24.21 3.97
C HIS A 533 -1.46 23.76 4.39
N ARG A 534 -0.45 24.62 4.19
CA ARG A 534 0.96 24.37 4.50
C ARG A 534 1.62 25.54 5.20
N MET A 535 2.63 25.19 5.98
CA MET A 535 3.63 26.08 6.50
C MET A 535 4.96 25.58 5.95
N LEU A 536 5.43 26.17 4.85
CA LEU A 536 6.69 25.79 4.22
C LEU A 536 7.83 26.54 4.92
N PRO A 537 8.83 25.86 5.53
CA PRO A 537 9.94 26.55 6.18
C PRO A 537 10.76 27.36 5.17
N ILE A 538 11.13 28.59 5.54
CA ILE A 538 12.01 29.47 4.76
C ILE A 538 13.10 30.07 5.69
N PRO A 539 14.18 30.66 5.15
CA PRO A 539 15.27 31.20 5.97
C PRO A 539 14.80 32.20 7.05
N GLY A 540 15.55 32.26 8.15
CA GLY A 540 15.28 33.20 9.24
C GLY A 540 14.22 32.73 10.25
N ASN A 541 13.99 31.41 10.36
CA ASN A 541 12.96 30.83 11.23
C ASN A 541 11.56 31.35 10.89
N GLN A 542 11.28 31.40 9.60
CA GLN A 542 10.01 31.87 9.05
C GLN A 542 9.36 30.78 8.21
N TYR A 543 8.11 31.02 7.83
CA TYR A 543 7.33 30.14 6.98
C TYR A 543 6.69 30.93 5.84
N LEU A 544 6.67 30.32 4.67
CA LEU A 544 5.71 30.64 3.63
C LEU A 544 4.43 29.84 3.92
N GLU A 545 3.42 30.50 4.48
CA GLU A 545 2.11 29.93 4.72
C GLU A 545 1.34 29.87 3.40
N ILE A 546 0.95 28.66 2.97
CA ILE A 546 0.31 28.41 1.67
C ILE A 546 -1.09 27.84 1.89
N VAL A 547 -2.07 28.42 1.20
CA VAL A 547 -3.46 27.95 1.17
C VAL A 547 -3.84 27.67 -0.29
N THR A 548 -4.26 26.44 -0.57
CA THR A 548 -4.71 26.03 -1.90
C THR A 548 -6.21 25.77 -1.86
N LEU A 549 -6.97 26.41 -2.75
CA LEU A 549 -8.42 26.25 -2.85
C LEU A 549 -8.77 25.53 -4.15
N PHE A 550 -9.52 24.43 -4.08
CA PHE A 550 -10.13 23.75 -5.23
C PHE A 550 -11.57 24.23 -5.39
N HIS A 551 -11.82 25.11 -6.35
CA HIS A 551 -13.09 25.83 -6.47
C HIS A 551 -13.80 25.66 -7.82
N GLY A 552 -13.17 24.99 -8.78
CA GLY A 552 -13.79 24.70 -10.08
C GLY A 552 -14.39 23.30 -10.19
N GLY A 553 -15.09 23.05 -11.29
CA GLY A 553 -15.54 21.70 -11.67
C GLY A 553 -16.51 21.10 -10.64
N ALA A 554 -16.29 19.83 -10.29
CA ALA A 554 -17.16 19.08 -9.38
C ALA A 554 -17.17 19.62 -7.94
N THR A 555 -16.18 20.42 -7.52
CA THR A 555 -16.10 20.92 -6.12
C THR A 555 -16.93 22.16 -5.86
N ARG A 556 -17.47 22.79 -6.91
CA ARG A 556 -18.07 24.11 -6.80
C ARG A 556 -19.26 24.13 -5.82
N GLU A 557 -20.04 23.06 -5.79
CA GLU A 557 -21.19 22.93 -4.90
C GLU A 557 -20.78 22.71 -3.44
N HIS A 558 -19.56 22.22 -3.18
CA HIS A 558 -19.08 22.00 -1.80
C HIS A 558 -18.83 23.31 -1.05
N TRP A 559 -18.69 24.41 -1.79
CA TRP A 559 -18.56 25.75 -1.23
C TRP A 559 -19.88 26.32 -0.74
N ARG A 560 -21.02 25.66 -1.01
CA ARG A 560 -22.30 26.08 -0.47
C ARG A 560 -22.53 25.54 0.93
N ARG A 561 -22.79 26.44 1.87
CA ARG A 561 -23.23 26.12 3.23
C ARG A 561 -24.74 26.19 3.30
N GLN A 562 -25.35 25.18 3.91
CA GLN A 562 -26.80 25.14 4.12
C GLN A 562 -27.25 26.37 4.91
N GLY A 563 -28.19 27.14 4.33
CA GLY A 563 -28.72 28.36 4.93
C GLY A 563 -27.86 29.62 4.81
N SER A 564 -26.61 29.55 4.33
CA SER A 564 -25.73 30.72 4.15
C SER A 564 -25.26 30.94 2.70
N GLY A 565 -25.63 30.05 1.78
CA GLY A 565 -25.25 30.18 0.37
C GLY A 565 -23.78 29.86 0.13
N ASP A 566 -23.20 30.48 -0.91
CA ASP A 566 -21.83 30.23 -1.34
C ASP A 566 -20.81 30.94 -0.44
N GLN A 567 -19.90 30.17 0.17
CA GLN A 567 -18.89 30.64 1.12
C GLN A 567 -17.53 30.93 0.48
N LEU A 568 -17.34 30.61 -0.80
CA LEU A 568 -16.07 30.89 -1.47
C LEU A 568 -15.70 32.38 -1.48
N PRO A 569 -16.61 33.34 -1.79
CA PRO A 569 -16.29 34.76 -1.74
C PRO A 569 -15.86 35.22 -0.34
N ASP A 570 -16.51 34.72 0.71
CA ASP A 570 -16.18 35.06 2.09
C ASP A 570 -14.78 34.55 2.48
N VAL A 571 -14.40 33.36 2.02
CA VAL A 571 -13.06 32.81 2.22
C VAL A 571 -12.00 33.62 1.46
N LEU A 572 -12.26 34.01 0.21
CA LEU A 572 -11.36 34.85 -0.57
C LEU A 572 -11.15 36.21 0.10
N ASN A 573 -12.24 36.87 0.51
CA ASN A 573 -12.19 38.13 1.25
C ASN A 573 -11.42 37.99 2.57
N TRP A 574 -11.61 36.88 3.28
CA TRP A 574 -10.87 36.60 4.52
C TRP A 574 -9.36 36.48 4.25
N LEU A 575 -8.97 35.74 3.21
CA LEU A 575 -7.54 35.58 2.84
C LEU A 575 -6.91 36.93 2.48
N THR A 576 -7.59 37.74 1.66
CA THR A 576 -7.13 39.08 1.29
C THR A 576 -7.02 39.98 2.53
N ALA A 577 -8.01 39.98 3.42
CA ALA A 577 -7.99 40.75 4.66
C ALA A 577 -6.87 40.32 5.62
N LYS A 578 -6.36 39.09 5.48
CA LYS A 578 -5.20 38.57 6.22
C LYS A 578 -3.87 38.74 5.50
N CYS A 579 -3.87 39.50 4.39
CA CYS A 579 -2.71 39.80 3.55
C CYS A 579 -2.12 38.57 2.85
N PHE A 580 -2.95 37.58 2.51
CA PHE A 580 -2.52 36.53 1.59
C PHE A 580 -2.56 37.05 0.16
N ALA A 581 -1.44 36.91 -0.56
CA ALA A 581 -1.34 37.21 -1.98
C ALA A 581 -1.64 35.96 -2.80
N GLN A 582 -2.30 36.12 -3.93
CA GLN A 582 -2.51 35.01 -4.88
C GLN A 582 -1.19 34.74 -5.62
N ALA A 583 -0.66 33.52 -5.47
CA ALA A 583 0.56 33.08 -6.12
C ALA A 583 0.30 32.37 -7.46
N TRP A 584 -0.78 31.60 -7.57
CA TRP A 584 -1.04 30.78 -8.76
C TRP A 584 -2.53 30.50 -9.00
N GLY A 585 -2.88 30.21 -10.26
CA GLY A 585 -4.24 29.85 -10.69
C GLY A 585 -5.21 31.03 -10.74
N ASN A 586 -6.51 30.77 -10.90
CA ASN A 586 -7.55 31.79 -11.07
C ASN A 586 -8.46 31.84 -9.83
N SER A 587 -8.56 32.98 -9.17
CA SER A 587 -9.44 33.17 -7.99
C SER A 587 -10.93 33.33 -8.34
N VAL A 588 -11.24 33.61 -9.62
CA VAL A 588 -12.62 33.72 -10.10
C VAL A 588 -13.05 32.37 -10.67
N PRO A 589 -14.12 31.74 -10.12
CA PRO A 589 -14.68 30.56 -10.75
C PRO A 589 -15.17 30.93 -12.15
N LEU A 590 -14.65 30.26 -13.19
CA LEU A 590 -15.33 30.28 -14.47
C LEU A 590 -16.72 29.72 -14.24
N THR A 591 -17.75 30.57 -14.37
CA THR A 591 -19.15 30.13 -14.35
C THR A 591 -19.25 28.97 -15.33
N ALA A 592 -19.61 27.79 -14.83
CA ALA A 592 -19.79 26.62 -15.69
C ALA A 592 -20.73 27.05 -16.82
N ARG A 593 -20.25 27.02 -18.07
CA ARG A 593 -21.18 27.09 -19.21
C ARG A 593 -22.23 26.01 -18.95
N PRO A 594 -23.54 26.31 -19.04
CA PRO A 594 -24.56 25.33 -18.76
C PRO A 594 -24.28 24.12 -19.64
N VAL A 595 -24.04 22.98 -19.01
CA VAL A 595 -24.02 21.71 -19.72
C VAL A 595 -25.43 21.58 -20.31
N LEU A 596 -25.56 21.78 -21.61
CA LEU A 596 -26.74 21.41 -22.37
C LEU A 596 -26.98 19.93 -22.07
N ARG A 597 -27.90 19.65 -21.14
CA ARG A 597 -28.44 18.31 -20.96
C ARG A 597 -29.04 17.92 -22.30
N ARG A 598 -28.34 17.06 -23.05
CA ARG A 598 -28.96 16.37 -24.17
C ARG A 598 -30.10 15.54 -23.59
N ARG A 599 -31.31 15.85 -24.05
CA ARG A 599 -32.51 15.04 -23.81
C ARG A 599 -32.34 13.67 -24.40
#